data_AF-A0A9P9QQN2-F1
#
_entry.id   AF-A0A9P9QQN2-F1
#
_cell.length_a   1.000
_cell.length_b   1.000
_cell.length_c   1.000
_cell.angle_alpha   90.00
_cell.angle_beta   90.00
_cell.angle_gamma   90.00
#
_symmetry.space_group_name_H-M   'P 1'
#
loop_
_entity.id
_entity.type
_entity.pdbx_description
1 polymer ?
#
loop_
_entity_poly.entity_id
_entity_poly.type
_entity_poly.pdbx_seq_one_letter_code
_entity_poly.pdbx_strand_id
1 'polypeptide(L)'
;MLQITTMLLALLPLAQAFPTSPLQRLTARDAAKDQLDAYQAEASANMKAILGSRTSGCTLDNVIVRKEWNALSLAERISYTDAVICLKSKAPLTPPSVSPGTLSRFDDFQATHVNQSSWVHWSVYFLPWHRYLMHSYETALRDECGYTGAHPYWEWSLNGGNISAQAMFSGEPGSFGGNGEAIPHGPVTLTIPTSPPRFAQVAAGTGGGCITDGPFVNFTSNLGPFGPPLSDDAFEYNPVCISRDFRPANLMANSGYANVTSTLASSDLDAFMVGMNSLHGNGHTSIGGLQGDLFASNGDPVFYLHHGQVDRLWSIWQALDFENRKNQVSGTLTIMNTPPSELGTIDTVMDLGFNGGPKTAGELASTIDGDFCYIYE
;
A
#
# COMPACT_ATOMS: atom_id res chain seq x y z
N MET A 1 -72.91 2.52 -14.16
CA MET A 1 -71.73 3.41 -14.19
C MET A 1 -70.55 2.62 -13.69
N LEU A 2 -69.59 2.36 -14.58
CA LEU A 2 -68.37 1.57 -14.33
C LEU A 2 -67.38 2.46 -13.55
N GLN A 3 -66.94 2.03 -12.37
CA GLN A 3 -65.79 2.65 -11.69
C GLN A 3 -64.54 1.82 -12.00
N ILE A 4 -63.60 2.46 -12.69
CA ILE A 4 -62.26 1.98 -12.96
C ILE A 4 -61.41 2.28 -11.72
N THR A 5 -60.90 1.25 -11.05
CA THR A 5 -59.89 1.40 -10.00
C THR A 5 -58.53 1.06 -10.58
N THR A 6 -57.72 2.09 -10.79
CA THR A 6 -56.34 2.02 -11.25
C THR A 6 -55.46 1.47 -10.12
N MET A 7 -54.79 0.34 -10.35
CA MET A 7 -53.83 -0.26 -9.42
C MET A 7 -52.46 0.39 -9.65
N LEU A 8 -52.01 1.27 -8.74
CA LEU A 8 -50.62 1.72 -8.69
C LEU A 8 -49.78 0.60 -8.05
N LEU A 9 -48.94 -0.10 -8.83
CA LEU A 9 -47.84 -0.88 -8.28
C LEU A 9 -46.71 0.08 -7.88
N ALA A 10 -46.52 0.27 -6.58
CA ALA A 10 -45.29 0.85 -6.06
C ALA A 10 -44.18 -0.21 -6.14
N LEU A 11 -43.20 0.02 -7.03
CA LEU A 11 -41.92 -0.67 -7.01
C LEU A 11 -41.14 -0.21 -5.77
N LEU A 12 -41.20 -0.99 -4.70
CA LEU A 12 -40.28 -0.87 -3.57
C LEU A 12 -38.88 -1.30 -4.03
N PRO A 13 -37.81 -0.54 -3.75
CA PRO A 13 -36.46 -0.97 -4.04
C PRO A 13 -36.15 -2.20 -3.18
N LEU A 14 -35.64 -3.26 -3.82
CA LEU A 14 -35.07 -4.41 -3.13
C LEU A 14 -33.93 -3.92 -2.24
N ALA A 15 -34.20 -3.79 -0.93
CA ALA A 15 -33.15 -3.61 0.05
C ALA A 15 -32.22 -4.83 -0.04
N GLN A 16 -30.96 -4.61 -0.40
CA GLN A 16 -29.96 -5.67 -0.31
C GLN A 16 -29.87 -6.12 1.16
N ALA A 17 -30.31 -7.34 1.43
CA ALA A 17 -30.26 -7.90 2.77
C ALA A 17 -28.81 -8.19 3.13
N PHE A 18 -28.29 -7.49 4.14
CA PHE A 18 -26.97 -7.81 4.69
C PHE A 18 -26.98 -9.21 5.33
N PRO A 19 -25.91 -10.00 5.18
CA PRO A 19 -25.85 -11.37 5.72
C PRO A 19 -25.93 -11.37 7.25
N THR A 20 -27.02 -11.90 7.80
CA THR A 20 -27.32 -11.83 9.25
C THR A 20 -26.76 -13.02 10.03
N SER A 21 -26.63 -14.20 9.41
CA SER A 21 -26.07 -15.40 10.05
C SER A 21 -24.56 -15.60 9.79
N PRO A 22 -23.83 -16.32 10.67
CA PRO A 22 -22.42 -16.66 10.46
C PRO A 22 -22.15 -17.41 9.15
N LEU A 23 -23.01 -18.37 8.79
CA LEU A 23 -22.88 -19.13 7.53
C LEU A 23 -23.03 -18.21 6.31
N GLN A 24 -24.00 -17.31 6.32
CA GLN A 24 -24.18 -16.34 5.22
C GLN A 24 -22.99 -15.38 5.09
N ARG A 25 -22.37 -14.98 6.21
CA ARG A 25 -21.16 -14.15 6.19
C ARG A 25 -19.97 -14.91 5.60
N LEU A 26 -19.80 -16.19 5.94
CA LEU A 26 -18.77 -17.04 5.34
C LEU A 26 -18.98 -17.20 3.83
N THR A 27 -20.19 -17.52 3.39
CA THR A 27 -20.50 -17.69 1.96
C THR A 27 -20.28 -16.39 1.17
N ALA A 28 -20.67 -15.24 1.74
CA ALA A 28 -20.45 -13.94 1.09
C ALA A 28 -18.96 -13.60 0.98
N ARG A 29 -18.17 -13.92 2.02
CA ARG A 29 -16.71 -13.76 2.00
C ARG A 29 -16.07 -14.65 0.93
N ASP A 30 -16.47 -15.92 0.86
CA ASP A 30 -15.89 -16.86 -0.10
C ASP A 30 -16.23 -16.46 -1.54
N ALA A 31 -17.46 -16.03 -1.81
CA ALA A 31 -17.84 -15.47 -3.11
C ALA A 31 -17.03 -14.22 -3.48
N ALA A 32 -16.79 -13.31 -2.53
CA ALA A 32 -15.96 -12.13 -2.76
C ALA A 32 -14.47 -12.50 -2.97
N LYS A 33 -13.99 -13.57 -2.32
CA LYS A 33 -12.65 -14.09 -2.60
C LYS A 33 -12.57 -14.65 -4.01
N ASP A 34 -13.51 -15.50 -4.42
CA ASP A 34 -13.54 -16.09 -5.75
C ASP A 34 -13.60 -15.00 -6.84
N GLN A 35 -14.32 -13.91 -6.58
CA GLN A 35 -14.35 -12.74 -7.46
C GLN A 35 -12.99 -12.03 -7.56
N LEU A 36 -12.25 -11.88 -6.44
CA LEU A 36 -10.89 -11.33 -6.47
C LEU A 36 -9.93 -12.24 -7.26
N ASP A 37 -10.01 -13.55 -7.04
CA ASP A 37 -9.20 -14.53 -7.77
C ASP A 37 -9.50 -14.45 -9.28
N ALA A 38 -10.77 -14.29 -9.66
CA ALA A 38 -11.18 -14.11 -11.05
C ALA A 38 -10.61 -12.82 -11.67
N TYR A 39 -10.69 -11.69 -10.96
CA TYR A 39 -10.10 -10.42 -11.42
C TYR A 39 -8.58 -10.54 -11.59
N GLN A 40 -7.88 -11.17 -10.64
CA GLN A 40 -6.44 -11.40 -10.73
C GLN A 40 -6.08 -12.28 -11.94
N ALA A 41 -6.82 -13.36 -12.16
CA ALA A 41 -6.58 -14.28 -13.26
C ALA A 41 -6.80 -13.59 -14.63
N GLU A 42 -7.88 -12.83 -14.77
CA GLU A 42 -8.18 -12.05 -15.98
C GLU A 42 -7.11 -10.98 -16.23
N ALA A 43 -6.75 -10.20 -15.20
CA ALA A 43 -5.68 -9.20 -15.28
C ALA A 43 -4.34 -9.82 -15.71
N SER A 44 -3.95 -10.94 -15.11
CA SER A 44 -2.72 -11.67 -15.47
C SER A 44 -2.76 -12.16 -16.92
N ALA A 45 -3.90 -12.71 -17.37
CA ALA A 45 -4.08 -13.15 -18.75
C ALA A 45 -3.98 -11.99 -19.75
N ASN A 46 -4.61 -10.85 -19.44
CA ASN A 46 -4.55 -9.65 -20.29
C ASN A 46 -3.11 -9.13 -20.40
N MET A 47 -2.38 -9.04 -19.29
CA MET A 47 -0.98 -8.61 -19.31
C MET A 47 -0.09 -9.59 -20.09
N LYS A 48 -0.25 -10.90 -19.87
CA LYS A 48 0.51 -11.92 -20.60
C LYS A 48 0.22 -11.90 -22.11
N ALA A 49 -1.01 -11.61 -22.52
CA ALA A 49 -1.37 -11.45 -23.92
C ALA A 49 -0.63 -10.25 -24.56
N ILE A 50 -0.58 -9.11 -23.88
CA ILE A 50 0.18 -7.93 -24.34
C ILE A 50 1.67 -8.27 -24.43
N LEU A 51 2.25 -8.85 -23.37
CA LEU A 51 3.66 -9.20 -23.32
C LEU A 51 4.06 -10.25 -24.37
N GLY A 52 3.18 -11.20 -24.67
CA GLY A 52 3.41 -12.23 -25.69
C GLY A 52 3.45 -11.69 -27.12
N SER A 53 2.93 -10.48 -27.34
CA SER A 53 3.02 -9.79 -28.63
C SER A 53 4.30 -8.95 -28.80
N ARG A 54 5.08 -8.76 -27.73
CA ARG A 54 6.26 -7.88 -27.72
C ARG A 54 7.54 -8.66 -28.01
N THR A 55 8.42 -8.06 -28.81
CA THR A 55 9.74 -8.62 -29.17
C THR A 55 10.91 -7.85 -28.55
N SER A 56 10.65 -6.75 -27.86
CA SER A 56 11.65 -5.89 -27.21
C SER A 56 11.06 -5.16 -26.01
N GLY A 57 11.90 -4.66 -25.10
CA GLY A 57 11.46 -4.01 -23.86
C GLY A 57 11.00 -5.06 -22.85
N CYS A 58 9.81 -4.88 -22.27
CA CYS A 58 9.21 -5.89 -21.41
C CYS A 58 8.49 -6.96 -22.23
N THR A 59 8.87 -8.23 -22.05
CA THR A 59 8.35 -9.40 -22.77
C THR A 59 8.04 -10.54 -21.78
N LEU A 60 7.43 -11.63 -22.28
CA LEU A 60 7.20 -12.82 -21.44
C LEU A 60 8.49 -13.47 -20.91
N ASP A 61 9.63 -13.24 -21.57
CA ASP A 61 10.90 -13.89 -21.22
C ASP A 61 11.61 -13.19 -20.05
N ASN A 62 11.34 -11.89 -19.83
CA ASN A 62 12.04 -11.09 -18.81
C ASN A 62 11.12 -10.46 -17.76
N VAL A 63 9.80 -10.59 -17.89
CA VAL A 63 8.85 -10.05 -16.91
C VAL A 63 9.03 -10.72 -15.54
N ILE A 64 9.12 -9.89 -14.50
CA ILE A 64 9.21 -10.33 -13.11
C ILE A 64 7.80 -10.54 -12.56
N VAL A 65 7.58 -11.61 -11.79
CA VAL A 65 6.28 -11.90 -11.16
C VAL A 65 6.35 -11.58 -9.66
N ARG A 66 5.64 -10.55 -9.23
CA ARG A 66 5.44 -10.18 -7.82
C ARG A 66 4.32 -11.03 -7.22
N LYS A 67 4.58 -11.64 -6.06
CA LYS A 67 3.71 -12.65 -5.44
C LYS A 67 3.26 -12.25 -4.04
N GLU A 68 2.14 -12.83 -3.62
CA GLU A 68 1.67 -12.70 -2.24
C GLU A 68 2.70 -13.32 -1.28
N TRP A 69 2.92 -12.70 -0.13
CA TRP A 69 3.92 -13.13 0.83
C TRP A 69 3.79 -14.60 1.27
N ASN A 70 2.56 -15.09 1.49
CA ASN A 70 2.36 -16.49 1.89
C ASN A 70 2.60 -17.48 0.74
N ALA A 71 2.62 -17.03 -0.52
CA ALA A 71 2.99 -17.85 -1.66
C ALA A 71 4.50 -18.07 -1.76
N LEU A 72 5.31 -17.23 -1.11
CA LEU A 72 6.76 -17.43 -1.02
C LEU A 72 7.09 -18.57 -0.06
N SER A 73 8.11 -19.36 -0.42
CA SER A 73 8.75 -20.31 0.49
C SER A 73 9.47 -19.58 1.63
N LEU A 74 9.74 -20.29 2.73
CA LEU A 74 10.48 -19.72 3.85
C LEU A 74 11.86 -19.19 3.42
N ALA A 75 12.56 -19.89 2.51
CA ALA A 75 13.86 -19.45 2.01
C ALA A 75 13.76 -18.15 1.19
N GLU A 76 12.72 -17.99 0.38
CA GLU A 76 12.47 -16.74 -0.36
C GLU A 76 12.13 -15.58 0.58
N ARG A 77 11.35 -15.83 1.63
CA ARG A 77 11.04 -14.82 2.66
C ARG A 77 12.30 -14.37 3.41
N ILE A 78 13.14 -15.33 3.85
CA ILE A 78 14.43 -15.05 4.48
C ILE A 78 15.33 -14.24 3.53
N SER A 79 15.43 -14.64 2.26
CA SER A 79 16.20 -13.92 1.25
C SER A 79 15.75 -12.45 1.10
N TYR A 80 14.44 -12.18 1.12
CA TYR A 80 13.91 -10.81 1.11
C TYR A 80 14.27 -10.05 2.39
N THR A 81 14.01 -10.63 3.57
CA THR A 81 14.28 -9.95 4.86
C THR A 81 15.76 -9.66 5.07
N ASP A 82 16.64 -10.59 4.66
CA ASP A 82 18.10 -10.40 4.70
C ASP A 82 18.53 -9.24 3.80
N ALA A 83 17.92 -9.08 2.63
CA ALA A 83 18.19 -7.96 1.74
C ALA A 83 17.75 -6.62 2.36
N VAL A 84 16.61 -6.57 3.05
CA VAL A 84 16.17 -5.36 3.79
C VAL A 84 17.15 -5.00 4.90
N ILE A 85 17.59 -5.97 5.69
CA ILE A 85 18.58 -5.78 6.75
C ILE A 85 19.92 -5.32 6.15
N CYS A 86 20.32 -5.90 5.02
CA CYS A 86 21.48 -5.44 4.26
C CYS A 86 21.34 -3.98 3.85
N LEU A 87 20.18 -3.54 3.33
CA LEU A 87 19.98 -2.16 2.89
C LEU A 87 20.11 -1.16 4.05
N LYS A 88 19.68 -1.55 5.25
CA LYS A 88 19.89 -0.77 6.49
C LYS A 88 21.37 -0.66 6.89
N SER A 89 22.23 -1.55 6.41
CA SER A 89 23.68 -1.51 6.67
C SER A 89 24.49 -0.71 5.63
N LYS A 90 23.89 -0.35 4.49
CA LYS A 90 24.57 0.37 3.41
C LYS A 90 24.60 1.87 3.68
N ALA A 91 25.69 2.53 3.28
CA ALA A 91 25.85 3.98 3.43
C ALA A 91 24.79 4.77 2.62
N PRO A 92 24.24 5.87 3.18
CA PRO A 92 23.19 6.64 2.53
C PRO A 92 23.69 7.42 1.31
N LEU A 93 22.77 7.77 0.42
CA LEU A 93 22.96 8.70 -0.70
C LEU A 93 22.64 10.14 -0.31
N THR A 94 21.68 10.34 0.60
CA THR A 94 21.27 11.67 1.07
C THR A 94 22.42 12.31 1.85
N PRO A 95 22.85 13.52 1.48
CA PRO A 95 23.90 14.22 2.21
C PRO A 95 23.47 14.52 3.67
N PRO A 96 24.37 14.39 4.66
CA PRO A 96 24.07 14.75 6.05
C PRO A 96 23.65 16.21 6.25
N SER A 97 23.99 17.11 5.31
CA SER A 97 23.54 18.50 5.33
C SER A 97 22.07 18.69 4.95
N VAL A 98 21.46 17.68 4.33
CA VAL A 98 20.04 17.66 3.95
C VAL A 98 19.23 16.91 5.01
N SER A 99 19.73 15.75 5.45
CA SER A 99 19.08 14.94 6.49
C SER A 99 20.13 14.28 7.39
N PRO A 100 20.48 14.91 8.53
CA PRO A 100 21.45 14.35 9.47
C PRO A 100 21.08 12.97 10.03
N GLY A 101 19.79 12.67 10.15
CA GLY A 101 19.25 11.40 10.64
C GLY A 101 19.22 10.27 9.61
N THR A 102 19.49 10.57 8.33
CA THR A 102 19.59 9.55 7.28
C THR A 102 20.95 8.89 7.32
N LEU A 103 21.03 7.71 7.97
CA LEU A 103 22.30 7.01 8.23
C LEU A 103 22.49 5.75 7.39
N SER A 104 21.52 5.39 6.55
CA SER A 104 21.58 4.21 5.70
C SER A 104 20.81 4.35 4.40
N ARG A 105 21.04 3.45 3.44
CA ARG A 105 20.24 3.37 2.21
C ARG A 105 18.76 3.15 2.46
N PHE A 106 18.41 2.36 3.48
CA PHE A 106 17.02 2.22 3.89
C PHE A 106 16.44 3.57 4.36
N ASP A 107 17.22 4.33 5.15
CA ASP A 107 16.80 5.65 5.63
C ASP A 107 16.67 6.69 4.51
N ASP A 108 17.32 6.52 3.36
CA ASP A 108 17.10 7.41 2.22
C ASP A 108 15.68 7.29 1.69
N PHE A 109 15.14 6.07 1.57
CA PHE A 109 13.75 5.87 1.19
C PHE A 109 12.80 6.44 2.25
N GLN A 110 13.16 6.31 3.53
CA GLN A 110 12.45 6.94 4.62
C GLN A 110 12.40 8.46 4.48
N ALA A 111 13.56 9.09 4.30
CA ALA A 111 13.70 10.54 4.19
C ALA A 111 12.90 11.13 3.02
N THR A 112 12.94 10.48 1.84
CA THR A 112 12.14 10.93 0.70
C THR A 112 10.64 10.91 1.03
N HIS A 113 10.13 9.84 1.65
CA HIS A 113 8.72 9.77 2.01
C HIS A 113 8.35 10.84 3.05
N VAL A 114 9.13 10.97 4.13
CA VAL A 114 8.96 12.01 5.15
C VAL A 114 8.90 13.40 4.50
N ASN A 115 9.78 13.70 3.55
CA ASN A 115 9.84 15.00 2.87
C ASN A 115 8.63 15.26 1.96
N GLN A 116 8.05 14.22 1.35
CA GLN A 116 7.07 14.37 0.28
C GLN A 116 5.63 14.00 0.69
N SER A 117 5.42 13.43 1.89
CA SER A 117 4.10 12.93 2.35
C SER A 117 2.95 13.96 2.23
N SER A 118 3.23 15.26 2.37
CA SER A 118 2.23 16.32 2.27
C SER A 118 1.67 16.56 0.87
N TRP A 119 2.26 15.97 -0.17
CA TRP A 119 1.72 16.04 -1.53
C TRP A 119 1.68 14.70 -2.26
N VAL A 120 2.31 13.62 -1.77
CA VAL A 120 2.21 12.28 -2.39
C VAL A 120 1.01 11.45 -1.91
N HIS A 121 0.13 12.02 -1.08
CA HIS A 121 -1.09 11.37 -0.59
C HIS A 121 -2.34 12.19 -0.95
N TRP A 122 -3.45 11.50 -1.25
CA TRP A 122 -4.71 12.12 -1.72
C TRP A 122 -4.52 13.16 -2.83
N SER A 123 -3.65 12.84 -3.78
CA SER A 123 -3.21 13.71 -4.87
C SER A 123 -2.98 12.87 -6.13
N VAL A 124 -2.65 13.54 -7.24
CA VAL A 124 -2.25 12.86 -8.48
C VAL A 124 -1.03 11.95 -8.32
N TYR A 125 -0.15 12.29 -7.38
CA TYR A 125 1.09 11.58 -7.18
C TYR A 125 0.89 10.21 -6.54
N PHE A 126 -0.19 9.99 -5.79
CA PHE A 126 -0.33 8.85 -4.90
C PHE A 126 0.02 7.50 -5.52
N LEU A 127 -0.69 7.07 -6.56
CA LEU A 127 -0.42 5.78 -7.19
C LEU A 127 0.93 5.72 -7.93
N PRO A 128 1.25 6.62 -8.88
CA PRO A 128 2.50 6.54 -9.65
C PRO A 128 3.74 6.71 -8.77
N TRP A 129 3.71 7.61 -7.78
CA TRP A 129 4.85 7.85 -6.91
C TRP A 129 5.16 6.64 -6.02
N HIS A 130 4.13 6.02 -5.43
CA HIS A 130 4.33 4.82 -4.61
C HIS A 130 4.76 3.61 -5.46
N ARG A 131 4.27 3.48 -6.69
CA ARG A 131 4.79 2.50 -7.65
C ARG A 131 6.28 2.73 -7.92
N TYR A 132 6.68 3.97 -8.19
CA TYR A 132 8.08 4.31 -8.43
C TYR A 132 8.96 4.02 -7.21
N LEU A 133 8.45 4.31 -6.01
CA LEU A 133 9.10 3.99 -4.75
C LEU A 133 9.31 2.47 -4.59
N MET A 134 8.28 1.65 -4.84
CA MET A 134 8.38 0.19 -4.74
C MET A 134 9.39 -0.39 -5.73
N HIS A 135 9.35 0.06 -6.99
CA HIS A 135 10.32 -0.38 -7.99
C HIS A 135 11.75 0.03 -7.63
N SER A 136 11.97 1.29 -7.23
CA SER A 136 13.30 1.77 -6.86
C SER A 136 13.86 1.06 -5.63
N TYR A 137 12.99 0.75 -4.66
CA TYR A 137 13.34 -0.06 -3.50
C TYR A 137 13.70 -1.49 -3.87
N GLU A 138 12.90 -2.16 -4.72
CA GLU A 138 13.20 -3.49 -5.25
C GLU A 138 14.55 -3.51 -5.99
N THR A 139 14.80 -2.52 -6.84
CA THR A 139 16.09 -2.37 -7.56
C THR A 139 17.25 -2.20 -6.58
N ALA A 140 17.11 -1.38 -5.53
CA ALA A 140 18.14 -1.25 -4.50
C ALA A 140 18.41 -2.58 -3.76
N LEU A 141 17.37 -3.33 -3.40
CA LEU A 141 17.53 -4.66 -2.80
C LEU A 141 18.30 -5.62 -3.71
N ARG A 142 17.98 -5.59 -5.01
CA ARG A 142 18.60 -6.47 -6.01
C ARG A 142 20.05 -6.09 -6.30
N ASP A 143 20.29 -4.83 -6.62
CA ASP A 143 21.58 -4.35 -7.11
C ASP A 143 22.59 -4.10 -5.98
N GLU A 144 22.14 -3.64 -4.81
CA GLU A 144 23.03 -3.27 -3.70
C GLU A 144 23.17 -4.40 -2.66
N CYS A 145 22.18 -5.29 -2.59
CA CYS A 145 22.09 -6.36 -1.58
C CYS A 145 21.95 -7.77 -2.15
N GLY A 146 21.99 -7.94 -3.48
CA GLY A 146 22.02 -9.26 -4.12
C GLY A 146 20.71 -10.04 -4.01
N TYR A 147 19.59 -9.37 -3.73
CA TYR A 147 18.28 -10.00 -3.78
C TYR A 147 17.98 -10.48 -5.21
N THR A 148 17.47 -11.69 -5.37
CA THR A 148 17.14 -12.23 -6.71
C THR A 148 15.64 -12.45 -6.90
N GLY A 149 14.86 -12.33 -5.83
CA GLY A 149 13.40 -12.48 -5.87
C GLY A 149 12.68 -11.23 -6.37
N ALA A 150 11.36 -11.29 -6.42
CA ALA A 150 10.50 -10.17 -6.79
C ALA A 150 9.92 -9.49 -5.55
N HIS A 151 9.63 -8.20 -5.64
CA HIS A 151 8.96 -7.46 -4.57
C HIS A 151 7.63 -8.14 -4.16
N PRO A 152 7.45 -8.57 -2.90
CA PRO A 152 6.22 -9.23 -2.47
C PRO A 152 5.14 -8.23 -2.07
N TYR A 153 3.90 -8.73 -1.93
CA TYR A 153 2.78 -7.94 -1.43
C TYR A 153 2.04 -8.61 -0.27
N TRP A 154 1.31 -7.79 0.48
CA TRP A 154 0.46 -8.19 1.60
C TRP A 154 -1.03 -8.22 1.22
N GLU A 155 -1.62 -9.40 1.05
CA GLU A 155 -3.08 -9.51 0.88
C GLU A 155 -3.81 -9.34 2.22
N TRP A 156 -4.38 -8.15 2.43
CA TRP A 156 -5.12 -7.77 3.64
C TRP A 156 -6.25 -8.73 4.01
N SER A 157 -6.94 -9.29 3.01
CA SER A 157 -8.16 -10.07 3.17
C SER A 157 -7.93 -11.49 3.68
N LEU A 158 -6.67 -11.95 3.70
CA LEU A 158 -6.31 -13.29 4.16
C LEU A 158 -6.63 -13.51 5.64
N ASN A 159 -6.84 -14.78 5.99
CA ASN A 159 -7.14 -15.23 7.36
C ASN A 159 -8.31 -14.49 8.03
N GLY A 160 -9.22 -13.94 7.22
CA GLY A 160 -10.34 -13.15 7.71
C GLY A 160 -9.87 -11.95 8.53
N GLY A 161 -8.79 -11.27 8.10
CA GLY A 161 -8.23 -10.09 8.76
C GLY A 161 -7.50 -10.36 10.09
N ASN A 162 -7.26 -11.64 10.45
CA ASN A 162 -6.41 -11.96 11.59
C ASN A 162 -4.94 -11.70 11.24
N ILE A 163 -4.45 -10.53 11.64
CA ILE A 163 -3.09 -10.04 11.38
C ILE A 163 -2.04 -11.03 11.92
N SER A 164 -2.17 -11.46 13.18
CA SER A 164 -1.20 -12.36 13.82
C SER A 164 -1.15 -13.76 13.21
N ALA A 165 -2.14 -14.16 12.40
CA ALA A 165 -2.13 -15.44 11.70
C ALA A 165 -1.38 -15.38 10.36
N GLN A 166 -0.97 -14.20 9.90
CA GLN A 166 -0.27 -14.05 8.61
C GLN A 166 1.23 -14.28 8.79
N ALA A 167 1.85 -14.98 7.85
CA ALA A 167 3.24 -15.43 8.05
C ALA A 167 4.27 -14.29 8.06
N MET A 168 3.91 -13.09 7.61
CA MET A 168 4.77 -11.91 7.75
C MET A 168 4.85 -11.38 9.19
N PHE A 169 3.92 -11.79 10.06
CA PHE A 169 3.82 -11.38 11.46
C PHE A 169 4.02 -12.55 12.44
N SER A 170 4.65 -13.64 12.00
CA SER A 170 4.77 -14.88 12.78
C SER A 170 5.93 -14.89 13.79
N GLY A 171 6.88 -13.96 13.67
CA GLY A 171 8.14 -13.99 14.43
C GLY A 171 9.17 -15.00 13.90
N GLU A 172 8.85 -15.75 12.85
CA GLU A 172 9.79 -16.69 12.21
C GLU A 172 10.95 -15.96 11.49
N PRO A 173 12.07 -16.64 11.18
CA PRO A 173 13.27 -16.02 10.60
C PRO A 173 13.09 -15.27 9.28
N GLY A 174 12.01 -15.53 8.55
CA GLY A 174 11.66 -14.81 7.33
C GLY A 174 10.55 -13.78 7.51
N SER A 175 10.13 -13.44 8.75
CA SER A 175 9.02 -12.52 9.03
C SER A 175 9.49 -11.09 9.34
N PHE A 176 8.57 -10.17 9.60
CA PHE A 176 8.86 -8.81 10.07
C PHE A 176 8.60 -8.62 11.57
N GLY A 177 8.53 -9.72 12.33
CA GLY A 177 8.07 -9.70 13.73
C GLY A 177 6.56 -9.53 13.85
N GLY A 178 6.01 -9.81 15.02
CA GLY A 178 4.59 -9.78 15.34
C GLY A 178 4.10 -8.40 15.77
N ASN A 179 3.25 -8.40 16.80
CA ASN A 179 2.72 -7.18 17.39
C ASN A 179 3.76 -6.50 18.31
N GLY A 180 3.51 -5.24 18.65
CA GLY A 180 4.26 -4.56 19.71
C GLY A 180 3.91 -5.09 21.11
N GLU A 181 4.79 -4.82 22.07
CA GLU A 181 4.47 -4.98 23.50
C GLU A 181 3.14 -4.29 23.81
N ALA A 182 2.29 -4.96 24.59
CA ALA A 182 0.97 -4.43 24.95
C ALA A 182 1.11 -3.26 25.93
N ILE A 183 0.69 -2.07 25.51
CA ILE A 183 0.65 -0.86 26.32
C ILE A 183 -0.81 -0.43 26.45
N PRO A 184 -1.40 -0.36 27.65
CA PRO A 184 -2.76 0.14 27.80
C PRO A 184 -2.86 1.61 27.36
N HIS A 185 -3.68 1.89 26.35
CA HIS A 185 -3.95 3.25 25.88
C HIS A 185 -5.37 3.40 25.30
N GLY A 186 -5.79 4.65 25.10
CA GLY A 186 -7.06 4.99 24.46
C GLY A 186 -6.97 5.04 22.92
N PRO A 187 -8.05 5.47 22.24
CA PRO A 187 -8.02 5.76 20.82
C PRO A 187 -6.89 6.72 20.43
N VAL A 188 -6.31 6.51 19.24
CA VAL A 188 -5.28 7.37 18.67
C VAL A 188 -5.92 8.34 17.68
N THR A 189 -5.46 9.59 17.71
CA THR A 189 -5.87 10.61 16.73
C THR A 189 -4.89 10.62 15.59
N LEU A 190 -5.36 10.28 14.39
CA LEU A 190 -4.62 10.53 13.16
C LEU A 190 -4.89 11.95 12.72
N THR A 191 -3.83 12.69 12.46
CA THR A 191 -3.92 14.01 11.82
C THR A 191 -3.69 13.82 10.32
N ILE A 192 -4.32 14.67 9.51
CA ILE A 192 -4.02 14.79 8.08
C ILE A 192 -3.57 16.23 7.84
N PRO A 193 -2.41 16.48 7.20
CA PRO A 193 -1.78 17.80 7.10
C PRO A 193 -2.45 18.72 6.07
N THR A 194 -3.77 18.88 6.15
CA THR A 194 -4.48 19.94 5.44
C THR A 194 -4.48 21.25 6.23
N SER A 195 -4.91 22.33 5.58
CA SER A 195 -5.15 23.62 6.21
C SER A 195 -6.64 23.98 6.10
N PRO A 196 -7.45 23.88 7.17
CA PRO A 196 -7.09 23.42 8.52
C PRO A 196 -6.84 21.90 8.60
N PRO A 197 -6.12 21.40 9.64
CA PRO A 197 -5.87 19.97 9.81
C PRO A 197 -7.17 19.18 9.97
N ARG A 198 -7.22 17.98 9.41
CA ARG A 198 -8.31 17.01 9.62
C ARG A 198 -7.86 15.94 10.59
N PHE A 199 -8.83 15.40 11.34
CA PHE A 199 -8.57 14.39 12.36
C PHE A 199 -9.47 13.18 12.15
N ALA A 200 -8.90 11.99 12.35
CA ALA A 200 -9.63 10.72 12.39
C ALA A 200 -9.30 9.98 13.68
N GLN A 201 -10.32 9.46 14.37
CA GLN A 201 -10.13 8.64 15.55
C GLN A 201 -10.01 7.17 15.15
N VAL A 202 -8.98 6.51 15.64
CA VAL A 202 -8.79 5.07 15.46
C VAL A 202 -8.78 4.42 16.83
N ALA A 203 -9.55 3.35 17.00
CA ALA A 203 -9.61 2.60 18.25
C ALA A 203 -8.22 2.13 18.69
N ALA A 204 -7.99 1.94 19.99
CA ALA A 204 -6.78 1.28 20.47
C ALA A 204 -6.68 -0.15 19.91
N GLY A 205 -5.48 -0.58 19.56
CA GLY A 205 -5.21 -1.97 19.20
C GLY A 205 -4.81 -2.80 20.42
N THR A 206 -4.11 -3.90 20.16
CA THR A 206 -3.69 -4.88 21.16
C THR A 206 -2.20 -4.81 21.50
N GLY A 207 -1.47 -3.84 20.93
CA GLY A 207 -0.03 -3.64 21.13
C GLY A 207 0.26 -2.27 21.73
N GLY A 208 1.10 -1.49 21.06
CA GLY A 208 1.42 -0.11 21.41
C GLY A 208 2.93 0.15 21.54
N GLY A 209 3.70 -0.86 21.94
CA GLY A 209 5.14 -0.79 22.12
C GLY A 209 5.96 -1.32 20.94
N CYS A 210 7.26 -1.55 21.20
CA CYS A 210 8.19 -2.16 20.25
C CYS A 210 7.79 -3.61 19.94
N ILE A 211 8.05 -4.08 18.72
CA ILE A 211 7.98 -5.52 18.41
C ILE A 211 8.98 -6.31 19.28
N THR A 212 8.64 -7.55 19.61
CA THR A 212 9.39 -8.37 20.58
C THR A 212 10.00 -9.64 20.00
N ASP A 213 9.80 -9.90 18.71
CA ASP A 213 10.27 -11.09 18.02
C ASP A 213 10.64 -10.84 16.55
N GLY A 214 11.13 -11.89 15.89
CA GLY A 214 11.54 -11.87 14.49
C GLY A 214 12.88 -11.17 14.22
N PRO A 215 13.31 -11.17 12.94
CA PRO A 215 14.60 -10.61 12.50
C PRO A 215 14.76 -9.11 12.74
N PHE A 216 13.64 -8.40 12.87
CA PHE A 216 13.59 -6.93 12.93
C PHE A 216 13.50 -6.39 14.35
N VAL A 217 13.58 -7.21 15.40
CA VAL A 217 13.47 -6.76 16.80
C VAL A 217 14.46 -5.65 17.18
N ASN A 218 15.66 -5.67 16.59
CA ASN A 218 16.69 -4.64 16.76
C ASN A 218 16.75 -3.63 15.60
N PHE A 219 15.82 -3.71 14.66
CA PHE A 219 15.72 -2.77 13.56
C PHE A 219 15.16 -1.44 14.10
N THR A 220 15.77 -0.34 13.69
CA THR A 220 15.35 1.00 14.12
C THR A 220 14.94 1.85 12.93
N SER A 221 13.92 2.65 13.15
CA SER A 221 13.59 3.80 12.33
C SER A 221 14.43 4.97 12.84
N ASN A 222 15.28 5.57 11.99
CA ASN A 222 16.15 6.67 12.43
C ASN A 222 15.50 8.05 12.30
N LEU A 223 14.40 8.11 11.55
CA LEU A 223 13.53 9.27 11.43
C LEU A 223 12.17 8.92 12.06
N GLY A 224 11.57 9.87 12.76
CA GLY A 224 10.22 9.77 13.30
C GLY A 224 10.16 9.04 14.64
N PRO A 225 8.94 8.86 15.19
CA PRO A 225 7.68 9.36 14.67
C PRO A 225 7.58 10.89 14.81
N PHE A 226 6.87 11.53 13.88
CA PHE A 226 6.70 12.98 13.86
C PHE A 226 5.24 13.35 14.09
N GLY A 227 4.30 12.54 13.57
CA GLY A 227 2.93 12.95 13.34
C GLY A 227 2.85 14.20 12.44
N PRO A 228 1.66 14.56 11.95
CA PRO A 228 1.43 15.90 11.39
C PRO A 228 1.11 16.92 12.50
N PRO A 229 1.60 18.17 12.40
CA PRO A 229 2.49 18.69 11.36
C PRO A 229 3.91 18.11 11.48
N LEU A 230 4.61 17.99 10.35
CA LEU A 230 6.02 17.62 10.34
C LEU A 230 6.81 18.61 11.20
N SER A 231 7.59 18.11 12.15
CA SER A 231 8.38 18.95 13.04
C SER A 231 9.59 19.57 12.31
N ASP A 232 10.08 20.72 12.79
CA ASP A 232 11.24 21.39 12.19
C ASP A 232 12.51 20.52 12.25
N ASP A 233 12.58 19.61 13.22
CA ASP A 233 13.66 18.64 13.43
C ASP A 233 13.39 17.27 12.79
N ALA A 234 12.45 17.17 11.84
CA ALA A 234 12.04 15.89 11.26
C ALA A 234 13.10 15.15 10.44
N PHE A 235 14.26 15.76 10.22
CA PHE A 235 15.38 15.10 9.56
C PHE A 235 16.59 14.92 10.50
N GLU A 236 16.44 15.26 11.78
CA GLU A 236 17.44 14.96 12.80
C GLU A 236 17.42 13.48 13.19
N TYR A 237 18.54 13.00 13.74
CA TYR A 237 18.67 11.61 14.17
C TYR A 237 17.80 11.34 15.41
N ASN A 238 16.77 10.51 15.23
CA ASN A 238 15.86 10.07 16.29
C ASN A 238 15.59 8.56 16.18
N PRO A 239 16.49 7.70 16.68
CA PRO A 239 16.33 6.26 16.57
C PRO A 239 15.19 5.76 17.48
N VAL A 240 14.17 5.19 16.86
CA VAL A 240 13.07 4.49 17.54
C VAL A 240 12.99 3.04 17.08
N CYS A 241 12.53 2.17 17.97
CA CYS A 241 12.22 0.79 17.59
C CYS A 241 11.03 0.75 16.62
N ILE A 242 10.88 -0.36 15.90
CA ILE A 242 9.63 -0.63 15.18
C ILE A 242 8.53 -0.91 16.20
N SER A 243 7.54 -0.02 16.28
CA SER A 243 6.37 -0.17 17.15
C SER A 243 5.15 -0.57 16.36
N ARG A 244 4.29 -1.40 16.95
CA ARG A 244 3.04 -1.87 16.32
C ARG A 244 1.92 -1.96 17.34
N ASP A 245 0.72 -1.68 16.87
CA ASP A 245 -0.51 -1.72 17.65
C ASP A 245 -1.62 -2.35 16.79
N PHE A 246 -1.60 -3.68 16.68
CA PHE A 246 -2.51 -4.43 15.80
C PHE A 246 -3.98 -4.19 16.11
N ARG A 247 -4.76 -3.91 15.06
CA ARG A 247 -6.21 -3.68 15.09
C ARG A 247 -6.92 -4.63 14.13
N PRO A 248 -7.03 -5.93 14.45
CA PRO A 248 -7.63 -6.91 13.55
C PRO A 248 -9.07 -6.55 13.15
N ALA A 249 -9.86 -6.00 14.08
CA ALA A 249 -11.21 -5.53 13.78
C ALA A 249 -11.26 -4.45 12.69
N ASN A 250 -10.26 -3.56 12.64
CA ASN A 250 -10.16 -2.53 11.61
C ASN A 250 -9.89 -3.13 10.23
N LEU A 251 -8.90 -4.04 10.15
CA LEU A 251 -8.56 -4.72 8.90
C LEU A 251 -9.75 -5.54 8.37
N MET A 252 -10.40 -6.29 9.27
CA MET A 252 -11.56 -7.12 8.95
C MET A 252 -12.73 -6.31 8.40
N ALA A 253 -13.04 -5.17 9.01
CA ALA A 253 -14.20 -4.37 8.65
C ALA A 253 -13.99 -3.63 7.32
N ASN A 254 -12.75 -3.20 7.04
CA ASN A 254 -12.51 -2.19 6.01
C ASN A 254 -11.67 -2.66 4.83
N SER A 255 -10.88 -3.74 4.99
CA SER A 255 -9.97 -4.25 3.95
C SER A 255 -10.21 -5.73 3.63
N GLY A 256 -11.43 -6.24 3.86
CA GLY A 256 -11.84 -7.58 3.44
C GLY A 256 -12.16 -7.67 1.94
N TYR A 257 -12.30 -8.90 1.44
CA TYR A 257 -12.53 -9.19 0.01
C TYR A 257 -13.67 -8.40 -0.63
N ALA A 258 -14.76 -8.13 0.10
CA ALA A 258 -15.89 -7.36 -0.43
C ALA A 258 -15.51 -5.91 -0.76
N ASN A 259 -14.73 -5.25 0.10
CA ASN A 259 -14.28 -3.88 -0.12
C ASN A 259 -13.23 -3.82 -1.24
N VAL A 260 -12.34 -4.82 -1.29
CA VAL A 260 -11.33 -4.95 -2.35
C VAL A 260 -11.99 -5.14 -3.71
N THR A 261 -12.91 -6.10 -3.84
CA THR A 261 -13.60 -6.38 -5.12
C THR A 261 -14.54 -5.25 -5.55
N SER A 262 -15.19 -4.58 -4.59
CA SER A 262 -15.97 -3.36 -4.88
C SER A 262 -15.08 -2.26 -5.44
N THR A 263 -13.89 -2.07 -4.88
CA THR A 263 -12.91 -1.08 -5.39
C THR A 263 -12.45 -1.44 -6.81
N LEU A 264 -12.14 -2.71 -7.08
CA LEU A 264 -11.75 -3.19 -8.42
C LEU A 264 -12.89 -3.09 -9.46
N ALA A 265 -14.15 -3.06 -9.03
CA ALA A 265 -15.30 -2.88 -9.91
C ALA A 265 -15.55 -1.42 -10.33
N SER A 266 -14.73 -0.46 -9.86
CA SER A 266 -14.88 0.96 -10.17
C SER A 266 -14.78 1.24 -11.68
N SER A 267 -15.62 2.17 -12.17
CA SER A 267 -15.72 2.52 -13.59
C SER A 267 -14.52 3.31 -14.12
N ASP A 268 -13.95 4.15 -13.28
CA ASP A 268 -12.89 5.12 -13.59
C ASP A 268 -11.95 5.29 -12.39
N LEU A 269 -10.83 5.98 -12.62
CA LEU A 269 -9.80 6.16 -11.61
C LEU A 269 -10.27 6.99 -10.42
N ASP A 270 -11.15 7.97 -10.61
CA ASP A 270 -11.69 8.78 -9.50
C ASP A 270 -12.51 7.91 -8.53
N ALA A 271 -13.39 7.04 -9.06
CA ALA A 271 -14.14 6.08 -8.25
C ALA A 271 -13.23 5.04 -7.58
N PHE A 272 -12.22 4.53 -8.31
CA PHE A 272 -11.23 3.61 -7.77
C PHE A 272 -10.47 4.24 -6.59
N MET A 273 -10.07 5.51 -6.72
CA MET A 273 -9.34 6.23 -5.70
C MET A 273 -10.13 6.44 -4.39
N VAL A 274 -11.45 6.52 -4.44
CA VAL A 274 -12.29 6.56 -3.22
C VAL A 274 -12.11 5.28 -2.41
N GLY A 275 -12.23 4.12 -3.06
CA GLY A 275 -12.02 2.82 -2.42
C GLY A 275 -10.58 2.61 -1.98
N MET A 276 -9.63 2.96 -2.86
CA MET A 276 -8.20 2.77 -2.62
C MET A 276 -7.69 3.57 -1.43
N ASN A 277 -8.06 4.85 -1.30
CA ASN A 277 -7.66 5.67 -0.15
C ASN A 277 -8.15 5.08 1.17
N SER A 278 -9.35 4.47 1.18
CA SER A 278 -9.86 3.76 2.35
C SER A 278 -9.04 2.50 2.64
N LEU A 279 -8.82 1.64 1.64
CA LEU A 279 -8.07 0.39 1.80
C LEU A 279 -6.62 0.64 2.25
N HIS A 280 -5.94 1.61 1.64
CA HIS A 280 -4.59 2.09 1.98
C HIS A 280 -4.52 2.55 3.44
N GLY A 281 -5.36 3.52 3.82
CA GLY A 281 -5.40 4.02 5.19
C GLY A 281 -5.70 2.92 6.22
N ASN A 282 -6.57 1.97 5.89
CA ASN A 282 -6.88 0.84 6.78
C ASN A 282 -5.74 -0.17 6.90
N GLY A 283 -4.96 -0.42 5.84
CA GLY A 283 -3.78 -1.27 5.92
C GLY A 283 -2.75 -0.69 6.91
N HIS A 284 -2.38 0.57 6.76
CA HIS A 284 -1.50 1.28 7.70
C HIS A 284 -2.02 1.25 9.14
N THR A 285 -3.26 1.70 9.33
CA THR A 285 -3.85 1.85 10.67
C THR A 285 -4.18 0.53 11.35
N SER A 286 -4.33 -0.55 10.58
CA SER A 286 -4.48 -1.90 11.16
C SER A 286 -3.20 -2.41 11.81
N ILE A 287 -2.03 -1.99 11.33
CA ILE A 287 -0.74 -2.33 11.95
C ILE A 287 -0.44 -1.37 13.10
N GLY A 288 -0.74 -0.08 12.95
CA GLY A 288 -0.53 0.90 14.00
C GLY A 288 0.94 1.16 14.32
N GLY A 289 1.19 1.77 15.49
CA GLY A 289 2.53 2.20 15.87
C GLY A 289 3.13 3.08 14.78
N LEU A 290 4.33 2.74 14.31
CA LEU A 290 5.02 3.50 13.27
C LEU A 290 4.25 3.53 11.95
N GLN A 291 3.55 2.44 11.57
CA GLN A 291 2.70 2.41 10.37
C GLN A 291 1.54 3.41 10.42
N GLY A 292 1.14 3.87 11.61
CA GLY A 292 0.12 4.90 11.77
C GLY A 292 0.61 6.33 11.52
N ASP A 293 1.93 6.54 11.42
CA ASP A 293 2.52 7.85 11.14
C ASP A 293 2.57 8.10 9.62
N LEU A 294 1.81 9.09 9.14
CA LEU A 294 1.73 9.42 7.71
C LEU A 294 3.10 9.77 7.08
N PHE A 295 4.04 10.29 7.85
CA PHE A 295 5.37 10.68 7.37
C PHE A 295 6.35 9.53 7.52
N ALA A 296 6.37 8.90 8.69
CA ALA A 296 7.41 7.93 9.05
C ALA A 296 7.01 6.46 8.86
N SER A 297 5.83 6.15 8.31
CA SER A 297 5.31 4.77 8.17
C SER A 297 6.26 3.82 7.44
N ASN A 298 7.03 4.31 6.47
CA ASN A 298 8.01 3.50 5.75
C ASN A 298 9.30 3.20 6.52
N GLY A 299 9.43 3.69 7.76
CA GLY A 299 10.41 3.20 8.70
C GLY A 299 10.13 1.77 9.18
N ASP A 300 8.88 1.31 9.13
CA ASP A 300 8.53 -0.11 9.32
C ASP A 300 8.57 -0.84 7.97
N PRO A 301 9.44 -1.86 7.79
CA PRO A 301 9.59 -2.58 6.52
C PRO A 301 8.33 -3.23 5.96
N VAL A 302 7.29 -3.43 6.77
CA VAL A 302 5.97 -3.91 6.30
C VAL A 302 5.31 -2.92 5.34
N PHE A 303 5.71 -1.65 5.36
CA PHE A 303 5.24 -0.59 4.46
C PHE A 303 5.34 -1.03 3.00
N TYR A 304 6.46 -1.64 2.65
CA TYR A 304 6.74 -1.99 1.27
C TYR A 304 5.86 -3.15 0.79
N LEU A 305 5.48 -4.08 1.67
CA LEU A 305 4.53 -5.14 1.33
C LEU A 305 3.10 -4.60 1.24
N HIS A 306 2.74 -3.67 2.12
CA HIS A 306 1.46 -2.97 2.07
C HIS A 306 1.30 -2.21 0.74
N HIS A 307 2.30 -1.44 0.33
CA HIS A 307 2.29 -0.72 -0.95
C HIS A 307 2.46 -1.63 -2.17
N GLY A 308 3.07 -2.80 -2.00
CA GLY A 308 3.00 -3.88 -2.99
C GLY A 308 1.56 -4.29 -3.29
N GLN A 309 0.67 -4.30 -2.29
CA GLN A 309 -0.75 -4.61 -2.47
C GLN A 309 -1.54 -3.42 -3.06
N VAL A 310 -1.22 -2.19 -2.67
CA VAL A 310 -1.78 -0.98 -3.32
C VAL A 310 -1.47 -1.00 -4.82
N ASP A 311 -0.20 -1.22 -5.17
CA ASP A 311 0.24 -1.29 -6.56
C ASP A 311 -0.39 -2.49 -7.30
N ARG A 312 -0.51 -3.65 -6.65
CA ARG A 312 -1.21 -4.80 -7.19
C ARG A 312 -2.65 -4.47 -7.58
N LEU A 313 -3.43 -3.89 -6.67
CA LEU A 313 -4.84 -3.60 -6.93
C LEU A 313 -5.02 -2.56 -8.05
N TRP A 314 -4.15 -1.55 -8.12
CA TRP A 314 -4.16 -0.62 -9.25
C TRP A 314 -3.79 -1.33 -10.55
N SER A 315 -2.78 -2.20 -10.54
CA SER A 315 -2.38 -2.99 -11.71
C SER A 315 -3.48 -3.92 -12.20
N ILE A 316 -4.20 -4.61 -11.30
CA ILE A 316 -5.37 -5.43 -11.64
C ILE A 316 -6.43 -4.55 -12.28
N TRP A 317 -6.80 -3.43 -11.63
CA TRP A 317 -7.84 -2.54 -12.15
C TRP A 317 -7.49 -2.01 -13.54
N GLN A 318 -6.24 -1.58 -13.76
CA GLN A 318 -5.77 -1.18 -15.09
C GLN A 318 -5.87 -2.34 -16.08
N ALA A 319 -5.37 -3.53 -15.73
CA ALA A 319 -5.30 -4.67 -16.64
C ALA A 319 -6.65 -5.23 -17.09
N LEU A 320 -7.72 -5.04 -16.31
CA LEU A 320 -9.08 -5.42 -16.71
C LEU A 320 -9.61 -4.61 -17.91
N ASP A 321 -9.08 -3.41 -18.17
CA ASP A 321 -9.40 -2.59 -19.34
C ASP A 321 -8.23 -1.66 -19.70
N PHE A 322 -7.10 -2.28 -20.04
CA PHE A 322 -5.78 -1.63 -20.05
C PHE A 322 -5.72 -0.39 -20.96
N GLU A 323 -6.25 -0.49 -22.17
CA GLU A 323 -6.20 0.62 -23.14
C GLU A 323 -6.95 1.86 -22.64
N ASN A 324 -8.07 1.69 -21.93
CA ASN A 324 -8.89 2.80 -21.45
C ASN A 324 -8.49 3.28 -20.05
N ARG A 325 -7.80 2.44 -19.27
CA ARG A 325 -7.45 2.72 -17.86
C ARG A 325 -6.00 3.12 -17.64
N LYS A 326 -5.07 2.69 -18.50
CA LYS A 326 -3.62 2.93 -18.32
C LYS A 326 -3.30 4.40 -18.10
N ASN A 327 -3.84 5.29 -18.94
CA ASN A 327 -3.48 6.72 -18.93
C ASN A 327 -4.47 7.59 -18.12
N GLN A 328 -5.35 6.99 -17.32
CA GLN A 328 -6.22 7.78 -16.45
C GLN A 328 -5.41 8.42 -15.32
N VAL A 329 -5.79 9.64 -14.96
CA VAL A 329 -5.16 10.44 -13.90
C VAL A 329 -6.27 11.01 -13.02
N SER A 330 -6.06 11.02 -11.70
CA SER A 330 -7.06 11.46 -10.70
C SER A 330 -6.41 12.38 -9.68
N GLY A 331 -7.13 13.41 -9.24
CA GLY A 331 -6.69 14.31 -8.18
C GLY A 331 -5.91 15.55 -8.64
N THR A 332 -5.43 16.29 -7.65
CA THR A 332 -4.73 17.58 -7.81
C THR A 332 -3.28 17.48 -7.33
N LEU A 333 -2.49 18.55 -7.46
CA LEU A 333 -1.07 18.55 -7.05
C LEU A 333 -0.85 18.65 -5.54
N THR A 334 -1.91 18.81 -4.76
CA THR A 334 -1.87 19.02 -3.30
C THR A 334 -2.77 18.03 -2.59
N ILE A 335 -2.38 17.62 -1.37
CA ILE A 335 -3.16 16.72 -0.54
C ILE A 335 -4.60 17.20 -0.36
N MET A 336 -5.57 16.38 -0.78
CA MET A 336 -7.00 16.70 -0.72
C MET A 336 -7.35 18.08 -1.31
N ASN A 337 -6.62 18.51 -2.34
CA ASN A 337 -6.77 19.83 -2.97
C ASN A 337 -6.64 21.00 -1.96
N THR A 338 -5.72 20.88 -1.00
CA THR A 338 -5.50 21.85 0.07
C THR A 338 -4.03 22.27 0.18
N PRO A 339 -3.68 23.54 -0.13
CA PRO A 339 -4.52 24.54 -0.77
C PRO A 339 -4.95 24.10 -2.19
N PRO A 340 -5.99 24.71 -2.80
CA PRO A 340 -6.40 24.32 -4.14
C PRO A 340 -5.26 24.43 -5.17
N SER A 341 -5.13 23.43 -6.03
CA SER A 341 -4.16 23.38 -7.12
C SER A 341 -4.80 22.83 -8.41
N GLU A 342 -4.08 22.93 -9.53
CA GLU A 342 -4.53 22.32 -10.78
C GLU A 342 -4.70 20.79 -10.69
N LEU A 343 -5.52 20.26 -11.60
CA LEU A 343 -5.61 18.83 -11.82
C LEU A 343 -4.28 18.31 -12.34
N GLY A 344 -3.89 17.14 -11.85
CA GLY A 344 -2.75 16.43 -12.40
C GLY A 344 -3.02 15.90 -13.80
N THR A 345 -1.94 15.66 -14.55
CA THR A 345 -1.98 15.11 -15.92
C THR A 345 -0.93 14.01 -16.06
N ILE A 346 -0.92 13.30 -17.19
CA ILE A 346 0.13 12.31 -17.48
C ILE A 346 1.52 12.94 -17.54
N ASP A 347 1.62 14.26 -17.77
CA ASP A 347 2.87 15.01 -17.84
C ASP A 347 3.31 15.56 -16.46
N THR A 348 2.51 15.36 -15.41
CA THR A 348 2.87 15.79 -14.06
C THR A 348 4.14 15.06 -13.59
N VAL A 349 5.19 15.83 -13.29
CA VAL A 349 6.52 15.34 -12.92
C VAL A 349 6.62 15.10 -11.41
N MET A 350 7.29 14.01 -11.02
CA MET A 350 7.64 13.67 -9.65
C MET A 350 9.03 13.04 -9.58
N ASP A 351 9.62 12.94 -8.40
CA ASP A 351 10.93 12.33 -8.17
C ASP A 351 10.96 11.59 -6.81
N LEU A 352 12.05 10.87 -6.55
CA LEU A 352 12.30 10.22 -5.26
C LEU A 352 13.49 10.84 -4.53
N GLY A 353 13.78 12.12 -4.77
CA GLY A 353 14.94 12.83 -4.23
C GLY A 353 16.24 12.13 -4.59
N PHE A 354 16.98 11.68 -3.57
CA PHE A 354 18.25 10.98 -3.76
C PHE A 354 18.10 9.51 -4.19
N ASN A 355 16.88 8.97 -4.21
CA ASN A 355 16.63 7.57 -4.60
C ASN A 355 16.26 7.39 -6.08
N GLY A 356 15.89 8.46 -6.80
CA GLY A 356 15.39 8.35 -8.16
C GLY A 356 15.09 9.71 -8.78
N GLY A 357 15.47 9.87 -10.06
CA GLY A 357 15.33 11.13 -10.79
C GLY A 357 13.88 11.44 -11.22
N PRO A 358 13.68 12.57 -11.92
CA PRO A 358 12.36 13.00 -12.36
C PRO A 358 11.71 12.02 -13.36
N LYS A 359 10.43 11.75 -13.15
CA LYS A 359 9.55 10.93 -14.00
C LYS A 359 8.16 11.55 -14.07
N THR A 360 7.47 11.38 -15.19
CA THR A 360 6.07 11.80 -15.30
C THR A 360 5.11 10.74 -14.78
N ALA A 361 3.89 11.14 -14.40
CA ALA A 361 2.82 10.21 -14.02
C ALA A 361 2.54 9.17 -15.13
N GLY A 362 2.64 9.58 -16.40
CA GLY A 362 2.47 8.71 -17.56
C GLY A 362 3.57 7.67 -17.73
N GLU A 363 4.84 8.04 -17.48
CA GLU A 363 5.96 7.09 -17.47
C GLU A 363 5.79 6.01 -16.39
N LEU A 364 5.17 6.38 -15.28
CA LEU A 364 4.96 5.51 -14.11
C LEU A 364 3.61 4.77 -14.15
N ALA A 365 2.78 4.99 -15.17
CA ALA A 365 1.41 4.52 -15.18
C ALA A 365 1.26 3.02 -15.44
N SER A 366 2.25 2.34 -16.00
CA SER A 366 2.15 0.94 -16.45
C SER A 366 3.30 0.09 -15.94
N THR A 367 3.01 -1.08 -15.36
CA THR A 367 4.03 -2.01 -14.81
C THR A 367 4.84 -2.75 -15.88
N ILE A 368 4.47 -2.59 -17.15
CA ILE A 368 5.09 -3.27 -18.29
C ILE A 368 5.70 -2.29 -19.30
N ASP A 369 5.74 -1.00 -19.00
CA ASP A 369 6.33 0.02 -19.88
C ASP A 369 7.41 0.83 -19.17
N GLY A 370 8.23 1.54 -19.95
CA GLY A 370 9.30 2.38 -19.41
C GLY A 370 10.34 1.55 -18.66
N ASP A 371 10.60 1.96 -17.42
CA ASP A 371 11.56 1.30 -16.52
C ASP A 371 10.98 0.01 -15.89
N PHE A 372 9.67 -0.23 -16.03
CA PHE A 372 8.99 -1.32 -15.36
C PHE A 372 8.82 -2.54 -16.28
N CYS A 373 9.08 -3.71 -15.72
CA CYS A 373 8.77 -4.98 -16.35
C CYS A 373 8.37 -6.05 -15.33
N TYR A 374 7.17 -5.89 -14.76
CA TYR A 374 6.62 -6.83 -13.81
C TYR A 374 5.10 -6.97 -13.89
N ILE A 375 4.59 -8.10 -13.40
CA ILE A 375 3.16 -8.38 -13.21
C ILE A 375 2.94 -8.96 -11.81
N TYR A 376 1.67 -9.08 -11.42
CA TYR A 376 1.25 -9.70 -10.17
C TYR A 376 0.59 -11.05 -10.43
N GLU A 377 0.84 -12.03 -9.55
CA GLU A 377 0.19 -13.35 -9.53
C GLU A 377 -0.17 -13.81 -8.12
#